data_AF-A0A9Q9BKR8-F1
#
_entry.id   AF-A0A9Q9BKR8-F1
#
_cell.length_a   1.000
_cell.length_b   1.000
_cell.length_c   1.000
_cell.angle_alpha   90.00
_cell.angle_beta   90.00
_cell.angle_gamma   90.00
#
_symmetry.space_group_name_H-M   'P 1'
#
loop_
_entity.id
_entity.type
_entity.pdbx_description
1 polymer ?
#
loop_
_entity_poly.entity_id
_entity_poly.type
_entity_poly.pdbx_seq_one_letter_code
_entity_poly.pdbx_strand_id
1 'polypeptide(L)'
;MERLKSYLKQTVKKSVRHSLYLKLKELQQRLTELNVMKAMKREEHRRLTEAYDSQLAVIDSEDGSMRDFRTNRYAAIDALNKIDDELQQIEASLQMLDHMKEETEYEIMMIRKLKGKEVST
;
A
#
# COMPACT_ATOMS: atom_id res chain seq x y z
N MET A 1 -46.31 9.54 14.24
CA MET A 1 -45.54 8.62 13.37
C MET A 1 -44.40 9.34 12.63
N GLU A 2 -44.67 10.43 11.91
CA GLU A 2 -43.65 11.24 11.18
C GLU A 2 -42.44 11.69 12.02
N ARG A 3 -42.67 12.25 13.21
CA ARG A 3 -41.58 12.68 14.11
C ARG A 3 -40.64 11.53 14.51
N LEU A 4 -41.19 10.35 14.79
CA LEU A 4 -40.40 9.19 15.18
C LEU A 4 -39.51 8.70 14.03
N LYS A 5 -40.04 8.67 12.81
CA LYS A 5 -39.26 8.38 11.59
C LYS A 5 -38.13 9.40 11.38
N SER A 6 -38.40 10.69 11.58
CA SER A 6 -37.41 11.76 11.45
C SER A 6 -36.26 11.58 12.45
N TYR A 7 -36.57 11.34 13.72
CA TYR A 7 -35.57 11.06 14.76
C TYR A 7 -34.73 9.82 14.43
N LEU A 8 -35.36 8.73 14.00
CA LEU A 8 -34.65 7.51 13.63
C LEU A 8 -33.70 7.74 12.45
N LYS A 9 -34.16 8.47 11.41
CA LYS A 9 -33.35 8.81 10.23
C LYS A 9 -32.14 9.66 10.61
N GLN A 10 -32.30 10.60 11.54
CA GLN A 10 -31.21 11.43 12.04
C GLN A 10 -30.18 10.63 12.85
N THR A 11 -30.65 9.73 13.71
CA THR A 11 -29.79 8.87 14.54
C THR A 11 -28.97 7.91 13.69
N VAL A 12 -29.60 7.22 12.74
CA VAL A 12 -28.90 6.33 11.80
C VAL A 12 -27.84 7.12 11.02
N LYS A 13 -28.19 8.32 10.52
CA LYS A 13 -27.27 9.17 9.77
C LYS A 13 -26.06 9.62 10.60
N LYS A 14 -26.25 9.93 11.89
CA LYS A 14 -25.15 10.23 12.81
C LYS A 14 -24.27 9.00 13.07
N SER A 15 -24.88 7.83 13.29
CA SER A 15 -24.15 6.59 13.56
C SER A 15 -23.30 6.15 12.37
N VAL A 16 -23.85 6.19 11.16
CA VAL A 16 -23.11 5.90 9.92
C VAL A 16 -21.96 6.89 9.74
N ARG A 17 -22.19 8.19 9.96
CA ARG A 17 -21.14 9.20 9.82
C ARG A 17 -20.01 9.00 10.84
N HIS A 18 -20.34 8.61 12.06
CA HIS A 18 -19.34 8.32 13.09
C HIS A 18 -18.53 7.07 12.75
N SER A 19 -19.19 5.99 12.32
CA SER A 19 -18.53 4.75 11.88
C SER A 19 -17.57 5.00 10.71
N LEU A 20 -18.01 5.76 9.70
CA LEU A 20 -17.17 6.13 8.56
C LEU A 20 -15.98 6.99 8.98
N TYR A 21 -16.16 7.93 9.91
CA TYR A 21 -15.08 8.76 10.43
C TYR A 21 -14.01 7.92 11.14
N LEU A 22 -14.42 6.95 11.98
CA LEU A 22 -13.50 6.03 12.64
C LEU A 22 -12.71 5.21 11.62
N LYS A 23 -13.38 4.67 10.60
CA LYS A 23 -12.74 3.91 9.52
C LYS A 23 -11.73 4.76 8.74
N LEU A 24 -12.08 6.02 8.44
CA LEU A 24 -11.19 6.97 7.76
C LEU A 24 -9.93 7.24 8.59
N LYS A 25 -10.09 7.47 9.89
CA LYS A 25 -8.97 7.69 10.81
C LYS A 25 -8.04 6.47 10.87
N GLU A 26 -8.61 5.26 10.94
CA GLU A 26 -7.85 4.00 10.93
C GLU A 26 -7.05 3.84 9.64
N LEU A 27 -7.69 4.05 8.48
CA LEU A 27 -7.02 3.95 7.18
C LEU A 27 -5.91 4.99 7.01
N GLN A 28 -6.14 6.22 7.48
CA GLN A 28 -5.15 7.30 7.39
C GLN A 28 -3.92 7.01 8.27
N GLN A 29 -4.13 6.41 9.44
CA GLN A 29 -3.04 5.96 10.30
C GLN A 29 -2.23 4.84 9.63
N ARG A 30 -2.92 3.84 9.06
CA ARG A 30 -2.28 2.72 8.36
C ARG A 30 -1.48 3.16 7.13
N LEU A 31 -1.98 4.14 6.38
CA LEU A 31 -1.28 4.73 5.24
C LEU A 31 -0.02 5.48 5.67
N THR A 32 -0.06 6.15 6.82
CA THR A 32 1.12 6.82 7.40
C THR A 32 2.18 5.81 7.80
N GLU A 33 1.80 4.73 8.48
CA GLU A 33 2.70 3.64 8.87
C GLU A 33 3.37 2.98 7.65
N LEU A 34 2.61 2.71 6.60
CA LEU A 34 3.13 2.15 5.35
C LEU A 34 4.13 3.09 4.66
N ASN A 35 3.86 4.40 4.65
CA ASN A 35 4.80 5.37 4.08
C ASN A 35 6.12 5.44 4.85
N VAL A 36 6.07 5.38 6.18
CA VAL A 36 7.27 5.31 7.03
C VAL A 36 8.05 4.03 6.72
N MET A 37 7.37 2.88 6.66
CA MET A 37 7.99 1.60 6.35
C MET A 37 8.63 1.59 4.95
N LYS A 38 7.97 2.17 3.96
CA LYS A 38 8.49 2.33 2.59
C LYS A 38 9.76 3.20 2.57
N ALA A 39 9.78 4.30 3.31
CA ALA A 39 10.95 5.15 3.42
C ALA A 39 12.14 4.41 4.08
N MET A 40 11.87 3.68 5.16
CA MET A 40 12.89 2.86 5.82
C MET A 40 13.46 1.79 4.89
N LYS A 41 12.61 1.08 4.15
CA LYS A 41 13.05 0.05 3.20
C LYS A 41 13.83 0.61 2.01
N ARG A 42 13.45 1.78 1.49
CA ARG A 42 14.24 2.48 0.47
C ARG A 42 15.64 2.85 0.96
N GLU A 43 15.74 3.31 2.20
CA GLU A 43 17.03 3.66 2.80
C GLU A 43 17.88 2.41 3.05
N GLU A 44 17.29 1.31 3.51
CA GLU A 44 17.96 0.03 3.63
C GLU A 44 18.49 -0.48 2.28
N HIS A 45 17.66 -0.40 1.23
CA HIS A 45 18.07 -0.74 -0.13
C HIS A 45 19.24 0.13 -0.60
N ARG A 46 19.16 1.47 -0.42
CA ARG A 46 20.26 2.38 -0.79
C ARG A 46 21.57 1.98 -0.10
N ARG A 47 21.52 1.69 1.20
CA ARG A 47 22.70 1.24 1.97
C ARG A 47 23.27 -0.08 1.46
N LEU A 48 22.41 -1.03 1.11
CA LEU A 48 22.83 -2.31 0.53
C LEU A 48 23.45 -2.14 -0.85
N THR A 49 22.89 -1.27 -1.70
CA THR A 49 23.48 -0.92 -3.01
C THR A 49 24.85 -0.26 -2.83
N GLU A 50 24.99 0.69 -1.90
CA GLU A 50 26.28 1.34 -1.60
C GLU A 50 27.32 0.35 -1.06
N ALA A 51 26.90 -0.57 -0.19
CA ALA A 51 27.75 -1.66 0.30
C ALA A 51 28.17 -2.62 -0.83
N TYR A 52 27.29 -2.89 -1.78
CA TYR A 52 27.58 -3.74 -2.93
C TYR A 52 28.52 -3.06 -3.93
N ASP A 53 28.28 -1.79 -4.26
CA ASP A 53 29.13 -1.01 -5.18
C ASP A 53 30.53 -0.81 -4.60
N SER A 54 30.66 -0.57 -3.29
CA SER A 54 31.96 -0.50 -2.62
C SER A 54 32.70 -1.85 -2.61
N GLN A 55 31.99 -2.98 -2.49
CA GLN A 55 32.60 -4.30 -2.62
C GLN A 55 33.01 -4.61 -4.07
N LEU A 56 32.26 -4.17 -5.08
CA LEU A 56 32.64 -4.26 -6.49
C LEU A 56 33.89 -3.43 -6.82
N ALA A 57 34.05 -2.24 -6.24
CA ALA A 57 35.26 -1.44 -6.39
C ALA A 57 36.51 -2.14 -5.81
N VAL A 58 36.35 -3.03 -4.82
CA VAL A 58 37.42 -3.87 -4.28
C VAL A 58 37.74 -5.07 -5.20
N ILE A 59 36.81 -5.49 -6.08
CA ILE A 59 37.02 -6.58 -7.06
C ILE A 59 37.94 -6.14 -8.21
N ASP A 60 37.85 -4.89 -8.66
CA ASP A 60 38.69 -4.34 -9.73
C ASP A 60 40.13 -4.05 -9.27
N SER A 61 40.37 -4.01 -7.96
CA SER A 61 41.69 -3.94 -7.34
C SER A 61 42.17 -5.33 -6.90
N GLU A 62 42.73 -6.07 -7.86
CA GLU A 62 43.67 -7.20 -7.70
C GLU A 62 43.77 -7.86 -6.31
N ASP A 63 43.11 -9.02 -6.09
CA ASP A 63 43.76 -10.31 -5.74
C ASP A 63 42.76 -11.46 -5.44
N GLY A 64 42.94 -12.61 -6.09
CA GLY A 64 42.98 -13.92 -5.42
C GLY A 64 41.75 -14.74 -4.96
N SER A 65 40.47 -14.31 -4.94
CA SER A 65 39.38 -15.14 -4.34
C SER A 65 38.19 -15.52 -5.24
N MET A 66 38.45 -16.08 -6.43
CA MET A 66 37.43 -16.53 -7.41
C MET A 66 36.35 -17.50 -6.89
N ARG A 67 36.58 -18.22 -5.77
CA ARG A 67 35.66 -19.27 -5.28
C ARG A 67 34.62 -18.77 -4.28
N ASP A 68 35.01 -17.92 -3.33
CA ASP A 68 34.07 -17.30 -2.38
C ASP A 68 33.22 -16.22 -3.08
N PHE A 69 33.77 -15.56 -4.11
CA PHE A 69 33.05 -14.58 -4.92
C PHE A 69 31.92 -15.17 -5.76
N ARG A 70 32.11 -16.35 -6.37
CA ARG A 70 31.04 -17.01 -7.13
C ARG A 70 29.85 -17.33 -6.24
N THR A 71 30.11 -17.83 -5.02
CA THR A 71 29.08 -18.18 -4.04
C THR A 71 28.33 -16.94 -3.55
N ASN A 72 29.05 -15.84 -3.26
CA ASN A 72 28.43 -14.56 -2.89
C ASN A 72 27.62 -13.94 -4.03
N ARG A 73 28.09 -14.07 -5.28
CA ARG A 73 27.35 -13.58 -6.45
C ARG A 73 26.03 -14.30 -6.67
N TYR A 74 26.00 -15.63 -6.52
CA TYR A 74 24.75 -16.38 -6.63
C TYR A 74 23.79 -16.07 -5.47
N ALA A 75 24.30 -15.92 -4.25
CA ALA A 75 23.48 -15.50 -3.11
C ALA A 75 22.87 -14.09 -3.31
N ALA A 76 23.64 -13.15 -3.87
CA ALA A 76 23.16 -11.81 -4.19
C ALA A 76 22.11 -11.82 -5.32
N ILE A 77 22.32 -12.63 -6.36
CA ILE A 77 21.34 -12.81 -7.45
C ILE A 77 20.04 -13.44 -6.92
N ASP A 78 20.13 -14.45 -6.07
CA ASP A 78 18.93 -15.06 -5.46
C ASP A 78 18.19 -14.08 -4.55
N ALA A 79 18.91 -13.22 -3.82
CA ALA A 79 18.30 -12.16 -3.02
C ALA A 79 17.58 -11.13 -3.91
N LEU A 80 18.20 -10.73 -5.03
CA LEU A 80 17.59 -9.84 -6.01
C LEU A 80 16.34 -10.45 -6.64
N ASN A 81 16.39 -11.72 -7.05
CA ASN A 81 15.24 -12.41 -7.63
C ASN A 81 14.07 -12.50 -6.63
N LYS A 82 14.35 -12.74 -5.35
CA LYS A 82 13.30 -12.70 -4.30
C LYS A 82 12.68 -11.33 -4.15
N ILE A 83 13.49 -10.28 -4.22
CA ILE A 83 12.99 -8.90 -4.17
C ILE A 83 12.12 -8.61 -5.39
N ASP A 84 12.51 -9.08 -6.58
CA ASP A 84 11.71 -8.93 -7.80
C ASP A 84 10.38 -9.67 -7.71
N ASP A 85 10.37 -10.88 -7.16
CA ASP A 85 9.14 -11.65 -6.91
C ASP A 85 8.22 -10.93 -5.90
N GLU A 86 8.79 -10.40 -4.81
CA GLU A 86 8.05 -9.61 -3.83
C GLU A 86 7.48 -8.32 -4.46
N LEU A 87 8.23 -7.65 -5.32
CA LEU A 87 7.79 -6.45 -6.05
C LEU A 87 6.61 -6.78 -6.98
N GLN A 88 6.67 -7.88 -7.72
CA GLN A 88 5.56 -8.32 -8.57
C GLN A 88 4.30 -8.59 -7.76
N GLN A 89 4.42 -9.23 -6.59
CA GLN A 89 3.26 -9.48 -5.70
C GLN A 89 2.67 -8.17 -5.16
N ILE A 90 3.52 -7.19 -4.83
CA ILE A 90 3.09 -5.87 -4.39
C ILE A 90 2.36 -5.14 -5.52
N GLU A 91 2.88 -5.19 -6.75
CA GLU A 91 2.24 -4.57 -7.92
C GLU A 91 0.87 -5.19 -8.22
N ALA A 92 0.76 -6.52 -8.17
CA ALA A 92 -0.52 -7.21 -8.33
C ALA A 92 -1.54 -6.79 -7.24
N SER A 93 -1.08 -6.67 -5.99
CA SER A 93 -1.91 -6.22 -4.87
C SER A 93 -2.37 -4.77 -5.03
N LEU A 94 -1.51 -3.89 -5.57
CA LEU A 94 -1.86 -2.51 -5.88
C LEU A 94 -2.92 -2.42 -6.97
N GLN A 95 -2.78 -3.19 -8.05
CA GLN A 95 -3.79 -3.25 -9.11
C GLN A 95 -5.15 -3.73 -8.58
N MET A 96 -5.16 -4.73 -7.71
CA MET A 96 -6.40 -5.17 -7.06
C MET A 96 -7.04 -4.06 -6.21
N LEU A 97 -6.24 -3.32 -5.45
CA LEU A 97 -6.74 -2.22 -4.62
C LEU A 97 -7.30 -1.06 -5.47
N ASP A 98 -6.65 -0.72 -6.57
CA ASP A 98 -7.17 0.28 -7.51
C ASP A 98 -8.51 -0.15 -8.11
N HIS A 99 -8.65 -1.42 -8.48
CA HIS A 99 -9.93 -1.94 -8.96
C HIS A 99 -11.04 -1.85 -7.90
N MET A 100 -10.76 -2.29 -6.66
CA MET A 100 -11.72 -2.19 -5.55
C MET A 100 -12.12 -0.74 -5.24
N LYS A 101 -11.17 0.20 -5.40
CA LYS A 101 -11.44 1.63 -5.23
C LYS A 101 -12.41 2.12 -6.32
N GLU A 102 -12.19 1.77 -7.58
CA GLU A 102 -13.10 2.14 -8.68
C GLU A 102 -14.51 1.58 -8.45
N GLU A 103 -14.63 0.31 -8.03
CA GLU A 103 -15.92 -0.29 -7.69
C GLU A 103 -16.62 0.48 -6.56
N THR A 104 -15.88 0.81 -5.50
CA THR A 104 -16.41 1.56 -4.36
C THR A 104 -16.86 2.97 -4.77
N GLU A 105 -16.09 3.65 -5.62
CA GLU A 105 -16.46 4.98 -6.15
C GLU A 105 -17.73 4.90 -7.01
N TYR A 106 -17.87 3.84 -7.81
CA TYR A 106 -19.08 3.57 -8.58
C TYR A 106 -20.31 3.34 -7.68
N GLU A 107 -20.18 2.55 -6.63
CA GLU A 107 -21.25 2.33 -5.63
C GLU A 107 -21.66 3.65 -4.96
N ILE A 108 -20.69 4.48 -4.56
CA ILE A 108 -20.95 5.82 -3.99
C ILE A 108 -21.72 6.69 -4.98
N MET A 109 -21.35 6.68 -6.26
CA MET A 109 -22.07 7.43 -7.30
C MET A 109 -23.52 6.94 -7.42
N MET A 110 -23.75 5.63 -7.43
CA MET A 110 -25.09 5.04 -7.50
C MET A 110 -25.97 5.43 -6.31
N ILE A 111 -25.42 5.38 -5.09
CA ILE A 111 -26.11 5.83 -3.88
C ILE A 111 -26.43 7.34 -3.95
N ARG A 112 -25.51 8.17 -4.43
CA ARG A 112 -25.75 9.62 -4.62
C ARG A 112 -26.89 9.88 -5.61
N LYS A 113 -26.95 9.15 -6.73
CA LYS A 113 -28.05 9.25 -7.72
C LYS A 113 -29.41 8.86 -7.12
N LEU A 114 -29.46 7.80 -6.31
CA LEU A 114 -30.69 7.38 -5.62
C LEU A 114 -31.16 8.44 -4.63
N LYS A 115 -30.23 9.06 -3.90
CA LYS A 115 -30.54 10.15 -2.97
C LYS A 115 -31.02 11.43 -3.66
N GLY A 116 -30.58 11.71 -4.89
CA GLY A 116 -31.09 12.82 -5.70
C GLY A 116 -32.55 12.62 -6.14
N LYS A 117 -32.96 11.37 -6.39
CA LYS A 117 -34.37 11.03 -6.68
C LYS A 117 -35.29 11.20 -5.46
N GLU A 118 -34.84 10.84 -4.25
CA GLU A 118 -35.64 11.00 -3.03
C GLU A 118 -35.93 12.46 -2.61
N VAL A 119 -35.17 13.44 -3.10
CA VAL A 119 -35.37 14.87 -2.77
C VAL A 119 -36.30 15.56 -3.80
N SER A 120 -36.61 14.89 -4.92
CA SER A 120 -37.44 15.44 -6.01
C SER A 120 -38.90 14.94 -6.00
N THR A 121 -39.32 14.26 -4.94
CA THR A 121 -40.70 13.82 -4.64
C THR A 121 -41.08 14.27 -3.24
#